data_AF-A0A9E6W4Y0-F1
#
_entry.id   AF-A0A9E6W4Y0-F1
#
_cell.length_a   1.000
_cell.length_b   1.000
_cell.length_c   1.000
_cell.angle_alpha   90.00
_cell.angle_beta   90.00
_cell.angle_gamma   90.00
#
_symmetry.space_group_name_H-M   'P 1'
#
loop_
_entity.id
_entity.type
_entity.pdbx_description
1 polymer ?
#
loop_
_entity_poly.entity_id
_entity_poly.type
_entity_poly.pdbx_seq_one_letter_code
_entity_poly.pdbx_strand_id
1 'polypeptide(L)'
;MKRLGRLAIGIALLSYSCRWVNPIMIKMENEKASVSSGVSWNGNMENGKRLPNSGANYHCVSYLLTALGRNGVNDQLRSLTVEVYDSLYRINPKWRYLYGETGWVNGGKFWPHYTHQNGLVIDFMVPVIKRSDSSTAVLPAHLFNRYAYASEFDSLAQFKEYSIDFEAMATHLYLLQEMGKSKGIAISRIIFEPDYLPMLYESKHGKSLKKIPFVYNKAWVRHDDHYHTEFTLANP
;
A
#
# COMPACT_ATOMS: atom_id res chain seq x y z
N MET A 1 12.76 1.85 34.66
CA MET A 1 13.50 2.26 33.44
C MET A 1 14.26 1.13 32.74
N LYS A 2 15.18 0.38 33.39
CA LYS A 2 16.00 -0.66 32.71
C LYS A 2 15.22 -1.83 32.09
N ARG A 3 14.08 -2.26 32.68
CA ARG A 3 13.24 -3.35 32.14
C ARG A 3 12.43 -2.93 30.89
N LEU A 4 11.92 -1.70 30.86
CA LEU A 4 11.22 -1.17 29.67
C LEU A 4 12.16 -1.07 28.46
N GLY A 5 13.40 -0.62 28.66
CA GLY A 5 14.40 -0.54 27.58
C GLY A 5 14.74 -1.91 26.98
N ARG A 6 14.87 -2.95 27.80
CA ARG A 6 15.14 -4.32 27.32
C ARG A 6 13.96 -4.91 26.55
N LEU A 7 12.73 -4.65 26.98
CA LEU A 7 11.52 -5.08 26.27
C LEU A 7 11.40 -4.40 24.90
N ALA A 8 11.63 -3.08 24.84
CA ALA A 8 11.60 -2.33 23.59
C ALA A 8 12.64 -2.83 22.57
N ILE A 9 13.87 -3.11 23.04
CA ILE A 9 14.93 -3.71 22.20
C ILE A 9 14.51 -5.10 21.70
N GLY A 10 13.95 -5.94 22.57
CA GLY A 10 13.46 -7.27 22.19
C GLY A 10 12.39 -7.23 21.10
N ILE A 11 11.41 -6.33 21.21
CA ILE A 11 10.34 -6.14 20.21
C ILE A 11 10.91 -5.64 18.88
N ALA A 12 11.87 -4.71 18.92
CA ALA A 12 12.53 -4.20 17.71
C ALA A 12 13.32 -5.30 16.99
N LEU A 13 14.09 -6.11 17.72
CA LEU A 13 14.85 -7.23 17.17
C LEU A 13 13.93 -8.30 16.57
N LEU A 14 12.83 -8.64 17.25
CA LEU A 14 11.84 -9.57 16.72
C LEU A 14 11.24 -9.05 15.41
N SER A 15 10.78 -7.80 15.41
CA SER A 15 10.21 -7.16 14.22
C SER A 15 11.20 -7.11 13.05
N TYR A 16 12.48 -6.84 13.34
CA TYR A 16 13.51 -6.83 12.31
C TYR A 16 13.81 -8.24 11.77
N SER A 17 13.82 -9.27 12.62
CA SER A 17 14.02 -10.66 12.20
C SER A 17 12.92 -11.15 11.25
N CYS A 18 11.68 -10.67 11.42
CA CYS A 18 10.55 -10.97 10.53
C CYS A 18 10.79 -10.57 9.06
N ARG A 19 11.74 -9.68 8.76
CA ARG A 19 12.05 -9.29 7.37
C ARG A 19 12.46 -10.47 6.49
N TRP A 20 13.00 -11.54 7.08
CA TRP A 20 13.42 -12.74 6.37
C TRP A 20 12.30 -13.76 6.15
N VAL A 21 11.22 -13.68 6.93
CA VAL A 21 10.10 -14.63 6.84
C VAL A 21 9.41 -14.50 5.49
N ASN A 22 9.08 -13.28 5.06
CA ASN A 22 8.34 -13.08 3.82
C ASN A 22 9.09 -13.60 2.57
N PRO A 23 10.39 -13.30 2.34
CA PRO A 23 11.15 -13.90 1.24
C PRO A 23 11.22 -15.43 1.29
N ILE A 24 11.32 -16.05 2.48
CA ILE A 24 11.29 -17.51 2.62
C ILE A 24 9.92 -18.05 2.24
N MET A 25 8.84 -17.44 2.76
CA MET A 25 7.47 -17.87 2.48
C MET A 25 7.12 -17.73 0.99
N ILE A 26 7.59 -16.67 0.31
CA ILE A 26 7.39 -16.49 -1.13
C ILE A 26 8.02 -17.65 -1.92
N LYS A 27 9.22 -18.12 -1.52
CA LYS A 27 9.87 -19.29 -2.15
C LYS A 27 9.13 -20.61 -1.92
N MET A 28 8.24 -20.66 -0.92
CA MET A 28 7.43 -21.83 -0.57
C MET A 28 6.01 -21.74 -1.13
N GLU A 29 5.65 -20.66 -1.83
CA GLU A 29 4.35 -20.53 -2.46
C GLU A 29 4.17 -21.58 -3.56
N ASN A 30 2.94 -22.08 -3.70
CA ASN A 30 2.62 -22.94 -4.84
C ASN A 30 2.66 -22.14 -6.16
N GLU A 31 2.76 -22.85 -7.29
CA GLU A 31 2.82 -22.22 -8.62
C GLU A 31 1.44 -22.01 -9.27
N LYS A 32 0.34 -22.43 -8.61
CA LYS A 32 -1.00 -22.29 -9.17
C LYS A 32 -1.38 -20.81 -9.26
N ALA A 33 -2.11 -20.45 -10.32
CA ALA A 33 -2.67 -19.11 -10.48
C ALA A 33 -3.63 -18.79 -9.33
N SER A 34 -3.66 -17.53 -8.91
CA SER A 34 -4.59 -17.08 -7.89
C SER A 34 -6.00 -16.92 -8.47
N VAL A 35 -7.01 -17.33 -7.71
CA VAL A 35 -8.42 -17.13 -8.07
C VAL A 35 -9.04 -16.21 -7.04
N SER A 36 -9.50 -15.05 -7.47
CA SER A 36 -10.19 -14.06 -6.63
C SER A 36 -11.69 -14.17 -6.87
N SER A 37 -12.49 -14.33 -5.82
CA SER A 37 -13.94 -14.46 -5.93
C SER A 37 -14.68 -13.49 -5.01
N GLY A 38 -15.90 -13.12 -5.41
CA GLY A 38 -16.72 -12.16 -4.69
C GLY A 38 -16.17 -10.72 -4.74
N VAL A 39 -16.64 -9.89 -3.82
CA VAL A 39 -16.30 -8.45 -3.73
C VAL A 39 -15.37 -8.19 -2.55
N SER A 40 -14.79 -6.98 -2.48
CA SER A 40 -13.76 -6.64 -1.50
C SER A 40 -14.20 -6.82 -0.03
N TRP A 41 -15.50 -6.71 0.27
CA TRP A 41 -16.08 -6.89 1.63
C TRP A 41 -16.85 -8.21 1.84
N ASN A 42 -16.92 -9.08 0.83
CA ASN A 42 -17.53 -10.40 0.92
C ASN A 42 -16.96 -11.27 -0.20
N GLY A 43 -15.71 -11.67 -0.02
CA GLY A 43 -14.94 -12.32 -1.06
C GLY A 43 -13.93 -13.29 -0.50
N ASN A 44 -13.26 -13.98 -1.40
CA ASN A 44 -12.27 -14.98 -1.05
C ASN A 44 -11.12 -14.99 -2.07
N MET A 45 -10.01 -15.62 -1.71
CA MET A 45 -8.88 -15.81 -2.60
C MET A 45 -8.28 -17.20 -2.43
N GLU A 46 -8.11 -17.90 -3.53
CA GLU A 46 -7.38 -19.17 -3.58
C GLU A 46 -6.01 -18.98 -4.20
N ASN A 47 -5.03 -19.76 -3.73
CA ASN A 47 -3.64 -19.72 -4.19
C ASN A 47 -3.04 -18.30 -4.20
N GLY A 48 -3.47 -17.45 -3.26
CA GLY A 48 -2.98 -16.08 -3.15
C GLY A 48 -1.49 -16.04 -2.96
N LYS A 49 -0.90 -14.91 -3.35
CA LYS A 49 0.54 -14.67 -3.29
C LYS A 49 0.84 -13.55 -2.33
N ARG A 50 2.00 -13.61 -1.70
CA ARG A 50 2.47 -12.54 -0.83
C ARG A 50 3.14 -11.46 -1.67
N LEU A 51 2.78 -10.21 -1.43
CA LEU A 51 3.53 -9.08 -1.95
C LEU A 51 4.90 -9.02 -1.26
N PRO A 52 6.04 -8.89 -1.99
CA PRO A 52 7.35 -8.82 -1.35
C PRO A 52 7.43 -7.65 -0.37
N ASN A 53 7.99 -7.88 0.80
CA ASN A 53 8.07 -6.88 1.87
C ASN A 53 8.98 -5.69 1.58
N SER A 54 9.80 -5.75 0.53
CA SER A 54 10.69 -4.68 0.10
C SER A 54 11.15 -4.85 -1.35
N GLY A 55 11.55 -3.74 -1.97
CA GLY A 55 12.22 -3.64 -3.26
C GLY A 55 13.14 -2.41 -3.31
N ALA A 56 13.54 -1.97 -4.50
CA ALA A 56 14.54 -0.91 -4.66
C ALA A 56 14.08 0.47 -4.10
N ASN A 57 12.78 0.75 -4.15
CA ASN A 57 12.18 2.02 -3.74
C ASN A 57 10.98 1.87 -2.80
N TYR A 58 10.65 0.66 -2.36
CA TYR A 58 9.47 0.44 -1.53
C TYR A 58 9.73 -0.57 -0.41
N HIS A 59 8.96 -0.50 0.66
CA HIS A 59 8.85 -1.55 1.67
C HIS A 59 7.49 -1.56 2.35
N CYS A 60 7.16 -2.66 3.02
CA CYS A 60 5.94 -2.75 3.81
C CYS A 60 6.02 -1.87 5.07
N VAL A 61 4.89 -1.41 5.57
CA VAL A 61 4.81 -0.70 6.86
C VAL A 61 5.22 -1.57 8.06
N SER A 62 5.19 -2.91 7.94
CA SER A 62 5.53 -3.82 9.04
C SER A 62 5.98 -5.21 8.57
N TYR A 63 7.23 -5.56 8.87
CA TYR A 63 7.74 -6.92 8.65
C TYR A 63 6.99 -7.98 9.49
N LEU A 64 6.49 -7.61 10.68
CA LEU A 64 5.69 -8.51 11.50
C LEU A 64 4.34 -8.82 10.84
N LEU A 65 3.61 -7.81 10.35
CA LEU A 65 2.33 -8.03 9.69
C LEU A 65 2.49 -8.85 8.39
N THR A 66 3.54 -8.59 7.62
CA THR A 66 3.85 -9.40 6.43
C THR A 66 4.22 -10.84 6.80
N ALA A 67 5.00 -11.07 7.87
CA ALA A 67 5.27 -12.42 8.36
C ALA A 67 3.99 -13.17 8.74
N LEU A 68 3.01 -12.49 9.35
CA LEU A 68 1.70 -13.03 9.68
C LEU A 68 0.79 -13.29 8.45
N GLY A 69 1.19 -12.88 7.24
CA GLY A 69 0.41 -13.14 6.03
C GLY A 69 -0.62 -12.08 5.67
N ARG A 70 -0.50 -10.88 6.24
CA ARG A 70 -1.41 -9.74 6.00
C ARG A 70 -1.10 -8.95 4.72
N ASN A 71 -0.24 -9.53 3.87
CA ASN A 71 0.18 -9.01 2.58
C ASN A 71 -0.17 -9.96 1.42
N GLY A 72 -1.26 -10.72 1.55
CA GLY A 72 -1.78 -11.58 0.50
C GLY A 72 -2.54 -10.78 -0.57
N VAL A 73 -2.24 -11.05 -1.83
CA VAL A 73 -2.87 -10.47 -3.03
C VAL A 73 -2.98 -11.52 -4.12
N ASN A 74 -3.81 -11.26 -5.13
CA ASN A 74 -3.85 -12.03 -6.36
C ASN A 74 -2.47 -11.97 -7.07
N ASP A 75 -2.05 -13.07 -7.70
CA ASP A 75 -0.75 -13.19 -8.39
C ASP A 75 -0.55 -12.16 -9.51
N GLN A 76 -1.60 -11.85 -10.27
CA GLN A 76 -1.56 -10.83 -11.32
C GLN A 76 -1.37 -9.44 -10.72
N LEU A 77 -2.09 -9.13 -9.63
CA LEU A 77 -1.97 -7.86 -8.92
C LEU A 77 -0.60 -7.71 -8.24
N ARG A 78 -0.05 -8.79 -7.67
CA ARG A 78 1.33 -8.81 -7.16
C ARG A 78 2.31 -8.39 -8.25
N SER A 79 2.21 -9.02 -9.42
CA SER A 79 3.13 -8.80 -10.54
C SER A 79 3.05 -7.36 -11.04
N LEU A 80 1.83 -6.84 -11.25
CA LEU A 80 1.61 -5.44 -11.60
C LEU A 80 2.25 -4.50 -10.57
N THR A 81 2.02 -4.74 -9.28
CA THR A 81 2.50 -3.85 -8.21
C THR A 81 4.03 -3.80 -8.17
N VAL A 82 4.71 -4.94 -8.29
CA VAL A 82 6.19 -4.99 -8.31
C VAL A 82 6.75 -4.30 -9.57
N GLU A 83 6.18 -4.58 -10.74
CA GLU A 83 6.63 -3.95 -12.00
C GLU A 83 6.42 -2.42 -12.01
N VAL A 84 5.35 -1.94 -11.36
CA VAL A 84 5.06 -0.52 -11.18
C VAL A 84 6.11 0.12 -10.27
N TYR A 85 6.46 -0.52 -9.14
CA TYR A 85 7.54 -0.01 -8.28
C TYR A 85 8.88 0.03 -9.00
N ASP A 86 9.22 -0.99 -9.80
CA ASP A 86 10.43 -0.99 -10.62
C ASP A 86 10.43 0.16 -11.64
N SER A 87 9.28 0.45 -12.25
CA SER A 87 9.12 1.58 -13.17
C SER A 87 9.26 2.92 -12.47
N LEU A 88 8.70 3.07 -11.28
CA LEU A 88 8.87 4.26 -10.44
C LEU A 88 10.34 4.48 -10.06
N TYR A 89 11.07 3.41 -9.73
CA TYR A 89 12.50 3.51 -9.42
C TYR A 89 13.32 3.98 -10.62
N ARG A 90 12.98 3.52 -11.83
CA ARG A 90 13.60 3.99 -13.08
C ARG A 90 13.30 5.46 -13.39
N ILE A 91 12.08 5.92 -13.08
CA ILE A 91 11.68 7.33 -13.28
C ILE A 91 12.39 8.24 -12.29
N ASN A 92 12.36 7.88 -11.01
CA ASN A 92 13.03 8.64 -9.96
C ASN A 92 13.54 7.69 -8.86
N PRO A 93 14.86 7.41 -8.83
CA PRO A 93 15.44 6.49 -7.86
C PRO A 93 15.48 7.04 -6.44
N LYS A 94 15.10 8.31 -6.23
CA LYS A 94 14.95 8.92 -4.89
C LYS A 94 13.59 8.65 -4.26
N TRP A 95 12.54 8.43 -5.05
CA TRP A 95 11.21 8.18 -4.50
C TRP A 95 11.21 6.96 -3.59
N ARG A 96 10.44 7.04 -2.51
CA ARG A 96 10.30 5.99 -1.50
C ARG A 96 8.82 5.80 -1.23
N TYR A 97 8.39 4.55 -1.23
CA TYR A 97 7.01 4.15 -1.06
C TYR A 97 6.86 3.20 0.12
N LEU A 98 5.72 3.28 0.77
CA LEU A 98 5.27 2.28 1.72
C LEU A 98 3.96 1.69 1.22
N TYR A 99 3.81 0.38 1.35
CA TYR A 99 2.50 -0.25 1.25
C TYR A 99 2.09 -0.79 2.62
N GLY A 100 0.79 -0.66 2.88
CA GLY A 100 0.11 -1.08 4.09
C GLY A 100 -0.33 -2.54 4.04
N GLU A 101 -1.51 -2.80 4.54
CA GLU A 101 -2.15 -4.11 4.53
C GLU A 101 -2.84 -4.38 3.18
N THR A 102 -2.97 -5.65 2.81
CA THR A 102 -3.62 -6.05 1.54
C THR A 102 -4.71 -7.10 1.73
N GLY A 103 -4.51 -8.04 2.64
CA GLY A 103 -5.43 -9.15 2.88
C GLY A 103 -4.71 -10.42 3.32
N TRP A 104 -5.47 -11.48 3.61
CA TRP A 104 -4.92 -12.81 3.86
C TRP A 104 -4.52 -13.49 2.55
N VAL A 105 -3.50 -14.35 2.61
CA VAL A 105 -3.08 -15.20 1.48
C VAL A 105 -4.20 -16.14 0.99
N ASN A 106 -5.16 -16.45 1.86
CA ASN A 106 -6.34 -17.25 1.54
C ASN A 106 -7.64 -16.42 1.50
N GLY A 107 -7.55 -15.08 1.44
CA GLY A 107 -8.72 -14.19 1.43
C GLY A 107 -9.62 -14.28 2.67
N GLY A 108 -10.89 -13.92 2.50
CA GLY A 108 -11.91 -13.93 3.54
C GLY A 108 -11.82 -12.75 4.51
N LYS A 109 -12.63 -12.79 5.58
CA LYS A 109 -12.75 -11.71 6.58
C LYS A 109 -11.39 -11.28 7.13
N PHE A 110 -11.09 -9.99 7.03
CA PHE A 110 -9.78 -9.43 7.32
C PHE A 110 -9.79 -8.39 8.44
N TRP A 111 -10.08 -8.82 9.68
CA TRP A 111 -10.12 -7.89 10.83
C TRP A 111 -8.78 -7.11 10.99
N PRO A 112 -8.82 -5.80 11.34
CA PRO A 112 -10.00 -4.97 11.65
C PRO A 112 -10.70 -4.36 10.42
N HIS A 113 -10.20 -4.63 9.21
CA HIS A 113 -10.78 -4.10 7.99
C HIS A 113 -12.08 -4.80 7.62
N TYR A 114 -12.98 -4.03 7.02
CA TYR A 114 -14.23 -4.56 6.45
C TYR A 114 -14.00 -5.16 5.05
N THR A 115 -13.04 -4.60 4.30
CA THR A 115 -12.65 -4.94 2.92
C THR A 115 -11.50 -5.97 2.91
N HIS A 116 -10.64 -5.95 1.87
CA HIS A 116 -9.43 -6.80 1.71
C HIS A 116 -9.67 -8.32 1.61
N GLN A 117 -10.90 -8.76 1.32
CA GLN A 117 -11.23 -10.19 1.42
C GLN A 117 -10.94 -11.00 0.15
N ASN A 118 -10.87 -10.38 -1.03
CA ASN A 118 -10.74 -11.08 -2.32
C ASN A 118 -9.32 -10.98 -2.94
N GLY A 119 -8.35 -10.40 -2.23
CA GLY A 119 -6.98 -10.25 -2.72
C GLY A 119 -6.78 -9.22 -3.84
N LEU A 120 -7.78 -8.38 -4.11
CA LEU A 120 -7.74 -7.31 -5.12
C LEU A 120 -7.75 -5.92 -4.50
N VAL A 121 -7.18 -5.78 -3.30
CA VAL A 121 -7.13 -4.52 -2.55
C VAL A 121 -5.74 -4.34 -1.98
N ILE A 122 -5.18 -3.14 -2.14
CA ILE A 122 -3.91 -2.75 -1.53
C ILE A 122 -4.07 -1.37 -0.91
N ASP A 123 -3.68 -1.25 0.35
CA ASP A 123 -3.41 0.04 0.96
C ASP A 123 -2.01 0.49 0.56
N PHE A 124 -1.93 1.66 -0.06
CA PHE A 124 -0.66 2.32 -0.30
C PHE A 124 -0.57 3.55 0.58
N MET A 125 0.48 3.69 1.36
CA MET A 125 0.66 4.89 2.17
C MET A 125 0.99 6.07 1.25
N VAL A 126 0.62 7.28 1.66
CA VAL A 126 1.00 8.47 0.92
C VAL A 126 2.54 8.61 0.90
N PRO A 127 3.17 8.79 -0.27
CA PRO A 127 4.58 9.15 -0.32
C PRO A 127 4.76 10.55 0.27
N VAL A 128 5.89 10.80 0.93
CA VAL A 128 6.14 12.05 1.65
C VAL A 128 7.53 12.63 1.35
N ILE A 129 7.60 13.95 1.45
CA ILE A 129 8.85 14.70 1.50
C ILE A 129 9.01 15.39 2.85
N LYS A 130 10.26 15.66 3.25
CA LYS A 130 10.55 16.52 4.40
C LYS A 130 10.31 17.98 4.02
N ARG A 131 9.63 18.71 4.90
CA ARG A 131 9.34 20.14 4.73
C ARG A 131 10.58 21.02 4.83
N SER A 132 11.64 20.54 5.48
CA SER A 132 12.88 21.30 5.68
C SER A 132 13.69 21.49 4.39
N ASP A 133 13.69 20.49 3.51
CA ASP A 133 14.61 20.43 2.36
C ASP A 133 13.99 19.77 1.11
N SER A 134 12.69 19.45 1.15
CA SER A 134 11.97 18.74 0.10
C SER A 134 12.58 17.37 -0.27
N SER A 135 13.39 16.78 0.61
CA SER A 135 13.96 15.45 0.37
C SER A 135 12.90 14.37 0.58
N THR A 136 12.94 13.33 -0.25
CA THR A 136 12.06 12.17 -0.08
C THR A 136 12.28 11.50 1.27
N ALA A 137 11.19 11.13 1.92
CA ALA A 137 11.20 10.37 3.16
C ALA A 137 10.15 9.25 3.13
N VAL A 138 10.03 8.54 4.24
CA VAL A 138 8.93 7.60 4.49
C VAL A 138 8.28 7.98 5.81
N LEU A 139 6.98 7.77 5.92
CA LEU A 139 6.27 7.94 7.17
C LEU A 139 6.85 6.98 8.22
N PRO A 140 7.07 7.43 9.47
CA PRO A 140 7.41 6.53 10.56
C PRO A 140 6.31 5.46 10.68
N ALA A 141 6.66 4.18 10.69
CA ALA A 141 5.70 3.09 10.82
C ALA A 141 6.09 2.20 12.00
N HIS A 142 5.31 2.26 13.08
CA HIS A 142 5.53 1.47 14.29
C HIS A 142 4.20 1.17 15.00
N LEU A 143 4.23 0.26 15.98
CA LEU A 143 3.01 -0.17 16.68
C LEU A 143 2.19 1.00 17.27
N PHE A 144 2.84 2.00 17.86
CA PHE A 144 2.17 3.12 18.53
C PHE A 144 1.46 4.11 17.60
N ASN A 145 1.78 4.12 16.30
CA ASN A 145 1.06 4.92 15.31
C ASN A 145 0.36 4.02 14.29
N ARG A 146 0.01 2.80 14.74
CA ARG A 146 -0.70 1.80 13.93
C ARG A 146 -0.02 1.54 12.59
N TYR A 147 1.31 1.52 12.56
CA TYR A 147 2.10 1.32 11.33
C TYR A 147 1.83 2.39 10.27
N ALA A 148 1.87 3.66 10.68
CA ALA A 148 1.59 4.87 9.91
C ALA A 148 0.10 5.19 9.63
N TYR A 149 -0.84 4.27 9.89
CA TYR A 149 -2.31 4.49 9.80
C TYR A 149 -2.91 5.42 10.89
N ALA A 150 -2.06 6.11 11.65
CA ALA A 150 -2.48 7.12 12.62
C ALA A 150 -1.72 8.43 12.37
N SER A 151 -1.38 8.70 11.10
CA SER A 151 -0.71 9.93 10.70
C SER A 151 -1.77 10.92 10.24
N GLU A 152 -2.12 11.88 11.08
CA GLU A 152 -3.20 12.81 10.75
C GLU A 152 -2.63 14.03 10.02
N PHE A 153 -2.88 14.11 8.71
CA PHE A 153 -2.48 15.26 7.91
C PHE A 153 -3.50 16.39 8.07
N ASP A 154 -3.01 17.63 8.02
CA ASP A 154 -3.86 18.83 8.07
C ASP A 154 -4.45 19.18 6.70
N SER A 155 -5.22 20.27 6.60
CA SER A 155 -5.84 20.69 5.33
C SER A 155 -4.82 21.10 4.24
N LEU A 156 -3.55 21.28 4.61
CA LEU A 156 -2.45 21.57 3.69
C LEU A 156 -1.65 20.31 3.33
N ALA A 157 -2.18 19.12 3.67
CA ALA A 157 -1.51 17.84 3.50
C ALA A 157 -0.13 17.79 4.20
N GLN A 158 -0.07 18.33 5.42
CA GLN A 158 1.14 18.33 6.26
C GLN A 158 0.91 17.52 7.55
N PHE A 159 1.94 16.77 7.95
CA PHE A 159 1.98 16.05 9.22
C PHE A 159 3.38 16.17 9.81
N LYS A 160 3.51 16.89 10.94
CA LYS A 160 4.81 17.19 11.57
C LYS A 160 5.80 17.79 10.55
N GLU A 161 6.96 17.17 10.36
CA GLU A 161 7.98 17.55 9.38
C GLU A 161 7.70 17.07 7.94
N TYR A 162 6.59 16.39 7.69
CA TYR A 162 6.26 15.79 6.40
C TYR A 162 5.19 16.57 5.64
N SER A 163 5.28 16.53 4.32
CA SER A 163 4.20 16.89 3.39
C SER A 163 4.00 15.76 2.38
N ILE A 164 2.77 15.57 1.91
CA ILE A 164 2.48 14.58 0.88
C ILE A 164 3.20 14.95 -0.42
N ASP A 165 3.89 13.99 -1.03
CA ASP A 165 4.48 14.09 -2.36
C ASP A 165 3.43 13.70 -3.42
N PHE A 166 2.58 14.66 -3.80
CA PHE A 166 1.51 14.44 -4.76
C PHE A 166 2.03 14.03 -6.15
N GLU A 167 3.24 14.43 -6.54
CA GLU A 167 3.84 14.03 -7.81
C GLU A 167 4.22 12.54 -7.80
N ALA A 168 4.82 12.07 -6.70
CA ALA A 168 5.14 10.66 -6.51
C ALA A 168 3.88 9.79 -6.45
N MET A 169 2.83 10.26 -5.75
CA MET A 169 1.54 9.56 -5.67
C MET A 169 0.85 9.51 -7.03
N ALA A 170 0.79 10.63 -7.74
CA ALA A 170 0.13 10.70 -9.03
C ALA A 170 0.81 9.84 -10.09
N THR A 171 2.14 9.82 -10.09
CA THR A 171 2.92 8.96 -11.00
C THR A 171 2.69 7.49 -10.69
N HIS A 172 2.57 7.12 -9.41
CA HIS A 172 2.24 5.75 -9.02
C HIS A 172 0.87 5.32 -9.53
N LEU A 173 -0.18 6.12 -9.29
CA LEU A 173 -1.54 5.82 -9.76
C LEU A 173 -1.64 5.78 -11.28
N TYR A 174 -0.91 6.67 -11.96
CA TYR A 174 -0.82 6.67 -13.42
C TYR A 174 -0.23 5.35 -13.94
N LEU A 175 0.88 4.89 -13.38
CA LEU A 175 1.50 3.63 -13.80
C LEU A 175 0.65 2.41 -13.47
N LEU A 176 0.00 2.37 -12.31
CA LEU A 176 -0.97 1.32 -11.98
C LEU A 176 -2.08 1.25 -13.04
N GLN A 177 -2.62 2.40 -13.45
CA GLN A 177 -3.64 2.46 -14.50
C GLN A 177 -3.10 2.03 -15.87
N GLU A 178 -1.98 2.58 -16.33
CA GLU A 178 -1.47 2.34 -17.69
C GLU A 178 -0.93 0.93 -17.85
N MET A 179 -0.14 0.44 -16.89
CA MET A 179 0.41 -0.91 -16.94
C MET A 179 -0.67 -1.96 -16.68
N GLY A 180 -1.63 -1.65 -15.79
CA GLY A 180 -2.77 -2.52 -15.50
C GLY A 180 -3.62 -2.82 -16.73
N LYS A 181 -3.89 -1.81 -17.58
CA LYS A 181 -4.66 -1.99 -18.83
C LYS A 181 -4.11 -3.11 -19.71
N SER A 182 -2.78 -3.15 -19.89
CA SER A 182 -2.12 -4.17 -20.71
C SER A 182 -2.20 -5.58 -20.13
N LYS A 183 -2.48 -5.69 -18.83
CA LYS A 183 -2.60 -6.94 -18.07
C LYS A 183 -4.04 -7.32 -17.75
N GLY A 184 -5.02 -6.57 -18.26
CA GLY A 184 -6.44 -6.79 -17.94
C GLY A 184 -6.78 -6.49 -16.47
N ILE A 185 -6.03 -5.59 -15.81
CA ILE A 185 -6.27 -5.15 -14.43
C ILE A 185 -6.70 -3.69 -14.47
N ALA A 186 -7.82 -3.37 -13.82
CA ALA A 186 -8.32 -2.00 -13.72
C ALA A 186 -8.43 -1.56 -12.26
N ILE A 187 -8.18 -0.27 -12.00
CA ILE A 187 -8.54 0.36 -10.73
C ILE A 187 -10.05 0.56 -10.74
N SER A 188 -10.76 -0.09 -9.81
CA SER A 188 -12.22 -0.04 -9.71
C SER A 188 -12.70 1.00 -8.69
N ARG A 189 -11.86 1.32 -7.70
CA ARG A 189 -12.14 2.33 -6.69
C ARG A 189 -10.86 2.80 -6.01
N ILE A 190 -10.79 4.09 -5.68
CA ILE A 190 -9.82 4.62 -4.72
C ILE A 190 -10.55 5.36 -3.60
N ILE A 191 -10.24 5.03 -2.36
CA ILE A 191 -10.64 5.80 -1.18
C ILE A 191 -9.41 6.58 -0.70
N PHE A 192 -9.51 7.91 -0.75
CA PHE A 192 -8.49 8.86 -0.36
C PHE A 192 -9.18 10.14 0.14
N GLU A 193 -8.50 10.97 0.93
CA GLU A 193 -9.04 12.25 1.44
C GLU A 193 -9.53 13.15 0.28
N PRO A 194 -10.85 13.38 0.15
CA PRO A 194 -11.40 14.15 -0.96
C PRO A 194 -10.86 15.58 -1.05
N ASP A 195 -10.54 16.19 0.09
CA ASP A 195 -10.01 17.56 0.17
C ASP A 195 -8.60 17.68 -0.45
N TYR A 196 -7.89 16.56 -0.65
CA TYR A 196 -6.56 16.54 -1.26
C TYR A 196 -6.57 16.28 -2.77
N LEU A 197 -7.71 15.92 -3.35
CA LEU A 197 -7.82 15.67 -4.78
C LEU A 197 -7.43 16.88 -5.65
N PRO A 198 -7.75 18.14 -5.30
CA PRO A 198 -7.26 19.30 -6.05
C PRO A 198 -5.73 19.33 -6.16
N MET A 199 -5.02 19.13 -5.04
CA MET A 199 -3.55 19.09 -4.99
C MET A 199 -2.99 17.91 -5.79
N LEU A 200 -3.64 16.73 -5.72
CA LEU A 200 -3.26 15.58 -6.54
C LEU A 200 -3.41 15.88 -8.04
N TYR A 201 -4.45 16.62 -8.45
CA TYR A 201 -4.71 16.95 -9.84
C TYR A 201 -3.78 18.02 -10.43
N GLU A 202 -3.03 18.75 -9.60
CA GLU A 202 -2.00 19.71 -10.03
C GLU A 202 -0.70 19.03 -10.48
N SER A 203 -0.49 17.76 -10.11
CA SER A 203 0.65 16.95 -10.55
C SER A 203 0.72 16.77 -12.07
N LYS A 204 1.89 16.34 -12.57
CA LYS A 204 2.13 16.06 -14.00
C LYS A 204 1.09 15.12 -14.60
N HIS A 205 0.71 14.08 -13.86
CA HIS A 205 -0.27 13.08 -14.28
C HIS A 205 -1.69 13.37 -13.78
N GLY A 206 -1.91 14.44 -13.03
CA GLY A 206 -3.19 14.74 -12.36
C GLY A 206 -4.39 14.77 -13.30
N LYS A 207 -4.23 15.29 -14.53
CA LYS A 207 -5.31 15.30 -15.54
C LYS A 207 -5.79 13.90 -15.94
N SER A 208 -4.89 12.91 -16.07
CA SER A 208 -5.29 11.54 -16.39
C SER A 208 -6.01 10.87 -15.22
N LEU A 209 -5.67 11.25 -13.98
CA LEU A 209 -6.25 10.66 -12.77
C LEU A 209 -7.72 11.06 -12.56
N LYS A 210 -8.22 12.13 -13.19
CA LYS A 210 -9.64 12.50 -13.15
C LYS A 210 -10.58 11.41 -13.69
N LYS A 211 -10.05 10.44 -14.45
CA LYS A 211 -10.81 9.30 -14.98
C LYS A 211 -10.85 8.11 -13.99
N ILE A 212 -10.09 8.17 -12.90
CA ILE A 212 -10.08 7.14 -11.86
C ILE A 212 -11.30 7.32 -10.95
N PRO A 213 -11.98 6.25 -10.54
CA PRO A 213 -13.12 6.30 -9.64
C PRO A 213 -12.70 6.58 -8.18
N PHE A 214 -12.40 7.84 -7.86
CA PHE A 214 -12.22 8.28 -6.47
C PHE A 214 -13.57 8.36 -5.73
N VAL A 215 -13.58 7.96 -4.45
CA VAL A 215 -14.72 8.15 -3.56
C VAL A 215 -14.70 9.56 -3.00
N TYR A 216 -15.75 10.34 -3.24
CA TYR A 216 -15.86 11.74 -2.79
C TYR A 216 -16.56 11.92 -1.45
N ASN A 217 -17.27 10.89 -0.98
CA ASN A 217 -17.91 10.93 0.33
C ASN A 217 -16.85 10.72 1.41
N LYS A 218 -16.82 11.59 2.42
CA LYS A 218 -15.92 11.42 3.56
C LYS A 218 -16.23 10.10 4.28
N ALA A 219 -15.25 9.22 4.34
CA ALA A 219 -15.33 8.02 5.15
C ALA A 219 -15.25 8.39 6.64
N TRP A 220 -15.85 7.57 7.51
CA TRP A 220 -15.78 7.78 8.96
C TRP A 220 -14.35 7.68 9.49
N VAL A 221 -13.54 6.83 8.87
CA VAL A 221 -12.08 6.79 9.06
C VAL A 221 -11.44 7.68 8.01
N ARG A 222 -10.56 8.60 8.41
CA ARG A 222 -9.81 9.45 7.49
C ARG A 222 -8.83 8.59 6.68
N HIS A 223 -8.72 8.88 5.39
CA HIS A 223 -7.79 8.23 4.46
C HIS A 223 -6.82 9.29 3.92
N ASP A 224 -6.19 10.00 4.85
CA ASP A 224 -5.22 11.07 4.60
C ASP A 224 -3.77 10.57 4.68
N ASP A 225 -3.52 9.44 5.36
CA ASP A 225 -2.22 8.76 5.42
C ASP A 225 -2.00 7.62 4.41
N HIS A 226 -3.07 7.18 3.74
CA HIS A 226 -3.03 6.14 2.72
C HIS A 226 -4.15 6.31 1.71
N TYR A 227 -4.00 5.68 0.55
CA TYR A 227 -5.05 5.52 -0.44
C TYR A 227 -5.36 4.04 -0.62
N HIS A 228 -6.54 3.65 -0.17
CA HIS A 228 -7.09 2.30 -0.33
C HIS A 228 -7.49 2.11 -1.78
N THR A 229 -6.82 1.19 -2.47
CA THR A 229 -7.01 0.97 -3.92
C THR A 229 -7.59 -0.41 -4.17
N GLU A 230 -8.79 -0.44 -4.76
CA GLU A 230 -9.45 -1.67 -5.20
C GLU A 230 -9.23 -1.87 -6.71
N PHE A 231 -9.05 -3.13 -7.08
CA PHE A 231 -8.81 -3.55 -8.45
C PHE A 231 -9.88 -4.53 -8.92
N THR A 232 -10.03 -4.65 -10.23
CA THR A 232 -10.78 -5.70 -10.90
C THR A 232 -9.93 -6.38 -11.97
N LEU A 233 -10.19 -7.66 -12.20
CA LEU A 233 -9.60 -8.44 -13.28
C LEU A 233 -10.61 -8.57 -14.42
N ALA A 234 -10.15 -8.44 -15.66
CA ALA A 234 -11.00 -8.56 -16.85
C ALA A 234 -11.51 -10.00 -17.07
N ASN A 235 -10.73 -11.00 -16.63
CA ASN A 235 -11.09 -12.42 -16.65
C ASN A 235 -10.94 -13.01 -15.24
N PRO A 236 -11.96 -12.86 -14.36
CA PRO A 236 -11.94 -13.38 -13.00
C PRO A 236 -12.03 -14.91 -12.93
#